data_AF-A0ABD7YK35-F1
#
_entry.id   AF-A0ABD7YK35-F1
#
_cell.length_a   1.000
_cell.length_b   1.000
_cell.length_c   1.000
_cell.angle_alpha   90.00
_cell.angle_beta   90.00
_cell.angle_gamma   90.00
#
_symmetry.space_group_name_H-M   'P 1'
#
loop_
_entity.id
_entity.type
_entity.pdbx_description
1 polymer ?
#
loop_
_entity_poly.entity_id
_entity_poly.type
_entity_poly.pdbx_seq_one_letter_code
_entity_poly.pdbx_strand_id
1 'polypeptide(L)'
;MTDANKVLELTESRLEELVDAVVNALSNAGAGRVVDKEQCEQAQYDIGAAMHEARQIFQGNKNKFGKWRDVNIIGNGKRTVDKRTLTRWTSLCEFGTLDECRKVGFTKVYKLSSKRYAPLREQIKQHLEQHPDVESDTINEMFNDFATQLKTEKKQTNPVVNDDLVNKVSDLEARLKELEQENANLRRQLENHPTLEAA
;
A
#
# COMPACT_ATOMS: atom_id res chain seq x y z
N MET A 1 28.51 -14.37 -31.62
CA MET A 1 27.63 -13.93 -30.52
C MET A 1 27.12 -12.55 -30.85
N THR A 2 25.80 -12.37 -30.88
CA THR A 2 25.16 -11.07 -31.09
C THR A 2 25.28 -10.23 -29.81
N ASP A 3 25.27 -8.90 -29.94
CA ASP A 3 25.30 -8.00 -28.77
C ASP A 3 24.12 -8.24 -27.82
N ALA A 4 22.98 -8.71 -28.34
CA ALA A 4 21.82 -9.11 -27.56
C ALA A 4 22.11 -10.29 -26.60
N ASN A 5 22.91 -11.28 -27.02
CA ASN A 5 23.25 -12.43 -26.16
C ASN A 5 24.17 -12.01 -25.01
N LYS A 6 25.12 -11.10 -25.27
CA LYS A 6 26.02 -10.56 -24.22
C LYS A 6 25.26 -9.75 -23.17
N VAL A 7 24.30 -8.92 -23.60
CA VAL A 7 23.46 -8.14 -22.68
C VAL A 7 22.61 -9.07 -21.81
N LEU A 8 22.12 -10.17 -22.37
CA LEU A 8 21.32 -11.16 -21.64
C LEU A 8 22.16 -11.90 -20.60
N GLU A 9 23.35 -12.38 -20.95
CA GLU A 9 24.30 -13.02 -20.01
C GLU A 9 24.71 -12.08 -18.87
N LEU A 10 25.01 -10.81 -19.17
CA LEU A 10 25.33 -9.80 -18.15
C LEU A 10 24.15 -9.55 -17.20
N THR A 11 22.92 -9.59 -17.72
CA THR A 11 21.71 -9.41 -16.92
C THR A 11 21.47 -10.59 -15.98
N GLU A 12 21.66 -11.81 -16.48
CA GLU A 12 21.53 -13.03 -15.68
C GLU A 12 22.59 -13.09 -14.58
N SER A 13 23.86 -12.81 -14.92
CA SER A 13 24.95 -12.74 -13.95
C SER A 13 24.67 -11.69 -12.87
N ARG A 14 24.16 -10.50 -13.23
CA ARG A 14 23.81 -9.48 -12.23
C ARG A 14 22.66 -9.94 -11.33
N LEU A 15 21.66 -10.62 -11.88
CA LEU A 15 20.56 -11.15 -11.07
C LEU A 15 21.05 -12.22 -10.07
N GLU A 16 22.02 -13.05 -10.44
CA GLU A 16 22.64 -14.03 -9.55
C GLU A 16 23.40 -13.34 -8.40
N GLU A 17 24.20 -12.31 -8.70
CA GLU A 17 24.89 -11.51 -7.67
C GLU A 17 23.90 -10.88 -6.68
N LEU A 18 22.76 -10.38 -7.17
CA LEU A 18 21.71 -9.80 -6.33
C LEU A 18 21.04 -10.87 -5.46
N VAL A 19 20.88 -12.11 -5.96
CA VAL A 19 20.43 -13.23 -5.12
C VAL A 19 21.41 -13.43 -4.00
N ASP A 20 22.69 -13.63 -4.30
CA ASP A 20 23.72 -13.92 -3.28
C ASP A 20 23.82 -12.81 -2.23
N ALA A 21 23.76 -11.54 -2.65
CA ALA A 21 23.73 -10.39 -1.75
C ALA A 21 22.54 -10.49 -0.76
N VAL A 22 21.34 -10.80 -1.25
CA VAL A 22 20.17 -11.00 -0.41
C VAL A 22 20.35 -12.19 0.53
N VAL A 23 20.82 -13.34 0.03
CA VAL A 23 21.02 -14.54 0.86
C VAL A 23 21.99 -14.29 2.01
N ASN A 24 23.10 -13.63 1.71
CA ASN A 24 24.14 -13.34 2.70
C ASN A 24 23.62 -12.38 3.78
N ALA A 25 22.91 -11.33 3.37
CA ALA A 25 22.34 -10.33 4.28
C ALA A 25 21.19 -10.87 5.15
N LEU A 26 20.42 -11.86 4.67
CA LEU A 26 19.27 -12.43 5.41
C LEU A 26 19.63 -12.94 6.80
N SER A 27 20.86 -13.42 7.00
CA SER A 27 21.35 -13.90 8.29
C SER A 27 21.39 -12.80 9.37
N ASN A 28 21.62 -11.55 8.95
CA ASN A 28 21.73 -10.38 9.82
C ASN A 28 20.41 -9.59 9.94
N ALA A 29 19.43 -9.84 9.06
CA ALA A 29 18.18 -9.07 8.99
C ALA A 29 17.15 -9.40 10.11
N GLY A 30 17.56 -10.07 11.19
CA GLY A 30 16.72 -10.32 12.37
C GLY A 30 15.86 -11.59 12.32
N ALA A 31 16.11 -12.51 11.40
CA ALA A 31 15.37 -13.78 11.29
C ALA A 31 15.86 -14.86 12.29
N GLY A 32 15.79 -14.55 13.61
CA GLY A 32 15.95 -15.56 14.68
C GLY A 32 17.28 -15.57 15.46
N ARG A 33 18.09 -14.51 15.39
CA ARG A 33 19.28 -14.31 16.24
C ARG A 33 19.28 -12.92 16.87
N VAL A 34 19.94 -12.78 18.02
CA VAL A 34 20.25 -11.46 18.60
C VAL A 34 21.34 -10.86 17.73
N VAL A 35 20.95 -9.98 16.81
CA VAL A 35 21.85 -9.18 15.98
C VAL A 35 21.76 -7.74 16.50
N ASP A 36 22.89 -7.03 16.45
CA ASP A 36 22.91 -5.60 16.76
C ASP A 36 21.88 -4.84 15.90
N LYS A 37 21.27 -3.80 16.47
CA LYS A 37 20.18 -3.06 15.82
C LYS A 37 20.67 -2.40 14.52
N GLU A 38 21.84 -1.77 14.53
CA GLU A 38 22.37 -1.08 13.35
C GLU A 38 22.71 -2.07 12.25
N GLN A 39 23.30 -3.21 12.60
CA GLN A 39 23.59 -4.30 11.67
C GLN A 39 22.31 -4.89 11.06
N CYS A 40 21.27 -5.05 11.87
CA CYS A 40 19.97 -5.51 11.41
C CYS A 40 19.34 -4.53 10.42
N GLU A 41 19.32 -3.24 10.75
CA GLU A 41 18.80 -2.19 9.88
C GLU A 41 19.59 -2.08 8.57
N GLN A 42 20.92 -2.17 8.63
CA GLN A 42 21.79 -2.21 7.45
C GLN A 42 21.43 -3.39 6.54
N ALA A 43 21.37 -4.61 7.10
CA ALA A 43 21.04 -5.80 6.34
C ALA A 43 19.64 -5.72 5.70
N GLN A 44 18.66 -5.20 6.42
CA GLN A 44 17.31 -4.98 5.90
C GLN A 44 17.31 -3.98 4.73
N TYR A 45 18.08 -2.89 4.84
CA TYR A 45 18.21 -1.90 3.78
C TYR A 45 18.94 -2.48 2.56
N ASP A 46 20.04 -3.21 2.75
CA ASP A 46 20.80 -3.83 1.66
C ASP A 46 19.97 -4.85 0.87
N ILE A 47 19.18 -5.67 1.57
CA ILE A 47 18.21 -6.56 0.94
C ILE A 47 17.18 -5.74 0.15
N GLY A 48 16.66 -4.67 0.74
CA GLY A 48 15.75 -3.75 0.08
C GLY A 48 16.31 -3.19 -1.23
N ALA A 49 17.59 -2.78 -1.21
CA ALA A 49 18.29 -2.18 -2.34
C ALA A 49 18.50 -3.20 -3.47
N ALA A 50 18.98 -4.40 -3.12
CA ALA A 50 19.15 -5.48 -4.09
C ALA A 50 17.82 -5.90 -4.73
N MET A 51 16.74 -5.96 -3.94
CA MET A 51 15.40 -6.24 -4.44
C MET A 51 14.85 -5.12 -5.35
N HIS A 52 15.17 -3.86 -5.03
CA HIS A 52 14.80 -2.71 -5.85
C HIS A 52 15.53 -2.76 -7.20
N GLU A 53 16.84 -3.01 -7.18
CA GLU A 53 17.66 -3.12 -8.39
C GLU A 53 17.19 -4.27 -9.30
N ALA A 54 16.95 -5.46 -8.72
CA ALA A 54 16.40 -6.59 -9.47
C ALA A 54 15.07 -6.21 -10.14
N ARG A 55 14.21 -5.44 -9.45
CA ARG A 55 12.94 -4.95 -10.02
C ARG A 55 13.17 -4.01 -11.22
N GLN A 56 14.20 -3.17 -11.19
CA GLN A 56 14.57 -2.29 -12.31
C GLN A 56 15.10 -3.09 -13.50
N ILE A 57 15.87 -4.16 -13.27
CA ILE A 57 16.33 -5.08 -14.32
C ILE A 57 15.14 -5.69 -15.08
N PHE A 58 14.08 -6.07 -14.36
CA PHE A 58 12.83 -6.52 -14.98
C PHE A 58 11.95 -5.40 -15.54
N GLN A 59 12.45 -4.15 -15.57
CA GLN A 59 11.72 -2.96 -16.04
C GLN A 59 10.38 -2.77 -15.33
N GLY A 60 10.31 -3.13 -14.05
CA GLY A 60 9.08 -3.09 -13.27
C GLY A 60 8.01 -4.13 -13.67
N ASN A 61 8.33 -5.10 -14.55
CA ASN A 61 7.42 -6.19 -14.90
C ASN A 61 7.14 -7.08 -13.67
N LYS A 62 6.03 -6.77 -13.00
CA LYS A 62 5.63 -7.38 -11.72
C LYS A 62 5.52 -8.90 -11.78
N ASN A 63 5.12 -9.45 -12.92
CA ASN A 63 4.93 -10.90 -13.08
C ASN A 63 6.27 -11.62 -13.20
N LYS A 64 7.17 -11.11 -14.06
CA LYS A 64 8.52 -11.68 -14.23
C LYS A 64 9.35 -11.56 -12.95
N PHE A 65 9.40 -10.36 -12.38
CA PHE A 65 10.09 -10.12 -11.10
C PHE A 65 9.49 -10.94 -9.96
N GLY A 66 8.16 -11.03 -9.89
CA GLY A 66 7.47 -11.82 -8.88
C GLY A 66 7.85 -13.29 -8.95
N LYS A 67 7.84 -13.88 -10.15
CA LYS A 67 8.28 -15.26 -10.38
C LYS A 67 9.75 -15.46 -10.01
N TRP A 68 10.63 -14.55 -10.44
CA TRP A 68 12.06 -14.61 -10.10
C TRP A 68 12.29 -14.55 -8.58
N ARG A 69 11.65 -13.63 -7.87
CA ARG A 69 11.75 -13.52 -6.40
C ARG A 69 11.31 -14.81 -5.72
N ASP A 70 10.15 -15.33 -6.14
CA ASP A 70 9.55 -16.49 -5.49
C ASP A 70 10.44 -17.73 -5.67
N VAL A 71 11.06 -17.90 -6.85
CA VAL A 71 12.01 -18.99 -7.15
C VAL A 71 13.33 -18.82 -6.40
N ASN A 72 13.96 -17.65 -6.47
CA ASN A 72 15.37 -17.48 -6.08
C ASN A 72 15.57 -16.98 -4.65
N ILE A 73 14.62 -16.22 -4.10
CA ILE A 73 14.76 -15.59 -2.78
C ILE A 73 13.94 -16.33 -1.73
N ILE A 74 12.64 -16.52 -1.98
CA ILE A 74 11.74 -17.17 -1.02
C ILE A 74 11.99 -18.68 -1.02
N GLY A 75 12.07 -19.28 -2.22
CA GLY A 75 12.30 -20.71 -2.39
C GLY A 75 11.14 -21.57 -1.86
N ASN A 76 10.99 -22.78 -2.37
CA ASN A 76 10.00 -23.75 -1.91
C ASN A 76 10.32 -24.27 -0.49
N GLY A 77 10.14 -23.44 0.55
CA GLY A 77 10.08 -23.87 1.95
C GLY A 77 11.39 -23.94 2.74
N LYS A 78 12.51 -23.35 2.28
CA LYS A 78 13.81 -23.35 2.99
C LYS A 78 14.28 -22.00 3.56
N ARG A 79 13.59 -20.88 3.32
CA ARG A 79 14.02 -19.55 3.83
C ARG A 79 12.93 -18.82 4.61
N THR A 80 13.40 -18.04 5.57
CA THR A 80 12.71 -17.47 6.74
C THR A 80 11.97 -16.16 6.51
N VAL A 81 11.90 -15.64 5.27
CA VAL A 81 11.36 -14.31 4.98
C VAL A 81 10.23 -14.36 3.96
N ASP A 82 9.07 -13.81 4.34
CA ASP A 82 7.88 -13.77 3.51
C ASP A 82 7.88 -12.59 2.51
N LYS A 83 7.00 -12.68 1.52
CA LYS A 83 6.82 -11.66 0.46
C LYS A 83 6.52 -10.25 0.99
N ARG A 84 5.73 -10.14 2.07
CA ARG A 84 5.36 -8.85 2.67
C ARG A 84 6.59 -8.22 3.33
N THR A 85 7.41 -9.01 3.99
CA THR A 85 8.67 -8.55 4.60
C THR A 85 9.64 -8.04 3.53
N LEU A 86 9.84 -8.76 2.43
CA LEU A 86 10.65 -8.26 1.30
C LEU A 86 10.09 -6.95 0.74
N THR A 87 8.76 -6.86 0.57
CA THR A 87 8.12 -5.64 0.08
C THR A 87 8.38 -4.44 1.01
N ARG A 88 8.35 -4.66 2.34
CA ARG A 88 8.65 -3.63 3.33
C ARG A 88 10.07 -3.11 3.19
N TRP A 89 11.03 -4.02 3.06
CA TRP A 89 12.44 -3.65 2.90
C TRP A 89 12.71 -2.96 1.57
N THR A 90 12.11 -3.41 0.47
CA THR A 90 12.20 -2.70 -0.82
C THR A 90 11.67 -1.27 -0.73
N SER A 91 10.62 -1.02 0.06
CA SER A 91 10.10 0.34 0.27
C SER A 91 11.06 1.29 0.99
N LEU A 92 12.07 0.78 1.70
CA LEU A 92 13.08 1.61 2.36
C LEU A 92 13.92 2.37 1.31
N CYS A 93 14.44 1.64 0.33
CA CYS A 93 15.28 2.22 -0.73
C CYS A 93 14.46 3.03 -1.74
N GLU A 94 13.16 2.76 -1.87
CA GLU A 94 12.24 3.64 -2.62
C GLU A 94 11.95 4.95 -1.88
N PHE A 95 12.10 4.97 -0.55
CA PHE A 95 11.89 6.16 0.26
C PHE A 95 13.11 7.08 0.21
N GLY A 96 14.30 6.58 0.54
CA GLY A 96 15.53 7.36 0.60
C GLY A 96 16.73 6.52 1.05
N THR A 97 17.75 7.20 1.57
CA THR A 97 18.97 6.62 2.14
C THR A 97 18.70 5.86 3.44
N LEU A 98 19.67 5.04 3.86
CA LEU A 98 19.60 4.34 5.14
C LEU A 98 19.47 5.29 6.32
N ASP A 99 20.20 6.40 6.31
CA ASP A 99 20.20 7.36 7.42
C ASP A 99 18.84 8.07 7.56
N GLU A 100 18.24 8.48 6.45
CA GLU A 100 16.87 8.99 6.41
C GLU A 100 15.87 7.94 6.90
N CYS A 101 16.03 6.68 6.49
CA CYS A 101 15.19 5.58 6.95
C CYS A 101 15.33 5.33 8.46
N ARG A 102 16.51 5.53 9.04
CA ARG A 102 16.76 5.43 10.49
C ARG A 102 16.08 6.56 11.25
N LYS A 103 16.21 7.80 10.78
CA LYS A 103 15.53 8.99 11.34
C LYS A 103 14.02 8.83 11.36
N VAL A 104 13.45 8.38 10.23
CA VAL A 104 12.00 8.16 10.09
C VAL A 104 11.56 6.89 10.81
N GLY A 105 12.41 5.86 10.86
CA GLY A 105 12.11 4.53 11.39
C GLY A 105 11.51 3.60 10.33
N PHE A 106 12.06 2.39 10.22
CA PHE A 106 11.76 1.42 9.16
C PHE A 106 10.27 1.05 9.06
N THR A 107 9.62 0.85 10.22
CA THR A 107 8.18 0.53 10.27
C THR A 107 7.33 1.70 9.75
N LYS A 108 7.76 2.94 9.97
CA LYS A 108 7.06 4.14 9.53
C LYS A 108 7.26 4.39 8.04
N VAL A 109 8.46 4.16 7.52
CA VAL A 109 8.73 4.21 6.06
C VAL A 109 7.77 3.29 5.29
N TYR A 110 7.55 2.06 5.76
CA TYR A 110 6.56 1.18 5.12
C TYR A 110 5.14 1.78 5.15
N LYS A 111 4.72 2.43 6.24
CA LYS A 111 3.41 3.12 6.28
C LYS A 111 3.33 4.25 5.26
N LEU A 112 4.41 5.01 5.08
CA LEU A 112 4.50 6.10 4.10
C LEU A 112 4.40 5.61 2.64
N SER A 113 4.68 4.34 2.35
CA SER A 113 4.48 3.78 1.00
C SER A 113 3.01 3.71 0.59
N SER A 114 2.07 3.74 1.55
CA SER A 114 0.64 3.75 1.29
C SER A 114 0.19 5.09 0.69
N LYS A 115 -0.75 5.03 -0.27
CA LYS A 115 -1.37 6.23 -0.88
C LYS A 115 -1.95 7.19 0.15
N ARG A 116 -2.53 6.67 1.24
CA ARG A 116 -3.13 7.48 2.32
C ARG A 116 -2.12 8.43 2.98
N TYR A 117 -0.86 8.03 3.05
CA TYR A 117 0.22 8.81 3.68
C TYR A 117 1.08 9.56 2.67
N ALA A 118 0.67 9.63 1.39
CA ALA A 118 1.44 10.34 0.37
C ALA A 118 1.70 11.82 0.72
N PRO A 119 0.76 12.60 1.26
CA PRO A 119 1.02 13.98 1.67
C PRO A 119 2.09 14.07 2.78
N LEU A 120 1.97 13.23 3.81
CA LEU A 120 2.95 13.18 4.90
C LEU A 120 4.33 12.74 4.39
N ARG A 121 4.38 11.76 3.47
CA ARG A 121 5.64 11.29 2.88
C ARG A 121 6.38 12.43 2.19
N GLU A 122 5.67 13.24 1.42
CA GLU A 122 6.24 14.39 0.72
C GLU A 122 6.75 15.45 1.69
N GLN A 123 5.95 15.79 2.71
CA GLN A 123 6.37 16.73 3.75
C GLN A 123 7.62 16.26 4.49
N ILE A 124 7.69 14.97 4.86
CA ILE A 124 8.88 14.41 5.52
C ILE A 124 10.10 14.46 4.60
N LYS A 125 9.95 14.14 3.30
CA LYS A 125 11.05 14.23 2.34
C LYS A 125 11.59 15.65 2.21
N GLN A 126 10.71 16.64 2.05
CA GLN A 126 11.09 18.05 2.00
C GLN A 126 11.77 18.51 3.29
N HIS A 127 11.28 18.05 4.44
CA HIS A 127 11.86 18.39 5.73
C HIS A 127 13.26 17.79 5.91
N LEU A 128 13.47 16.53 5.51
CA LEU A 128 14.79 15.88 5.55
C LEU A 128 15.80 16.56 4.61
N GLU A 129 15.34 17.02 3.44
CA GLU A 129 16.19 17.77 2.49
C GLU A 129 16.62 19.13 3.06
N GLN A 130 15.71 19.84 3.74
CA GLN A 130 15.98 21.15 4.34
C GLN A 130 16.75 21.05 5.66
N HIS A 131 16.55 19.96 6.41
CA HIS A 131 17.15 19.72 7.71
C HIS A 131 17.76 18.31 7.76
N PRO A 132 18.94 18.10 7.16
CA PRO A 132 19.59 16.79 7.14
C PRO A 132 19.86 16.24 8.54
N ASP A 133 20.14 17.11 9.52
CA ASP A 133 20.45 16.74 10.91
C ASP A 133 19.21 16.65 11.81
N VAL A 134 18.00 16.59 11.23
CA VAL A 134 16.76 16.51 12.02
C VAL A 134 16.73 15.26 12.89
N GLU A 135 16.31 15.45 14.14
CA GLU A 135 16.11 14.38 15.10
C GLU A 135 14.84 13.57 14.81
N SER A 136 14.86 12.29 15.17
CA SER A 136 13.72 11.39 14.95
C SER A 136 12.43 11.90 15.61
N ASP A 137 12.54 12.62 16.73
CA ASP A 137 11.38 13.13 17.48
C ASP A 137 10.56 14.15 16.70
N THR A 138 11.19 15.04 15.93
CA THR A 138 10.47 15.98 15.06
C THR A 138 9.68 15.24 13.99
N ILE A 139 10.25 14.19 13.39
CA ILE A 139 9.52 13.35 12.44
C ILE A 139 8.38 12.60 13.15
N ASN A 140 8.59 12.16 14.40
CA ASN A 140 7.56 11.49 15.20
C ASN A 140 6.35 12.41 15.46
N GLU A 141 6.59 13.69 15.72
CA GLU A 141 5.56 14.72 15.87
C GLU A 141 4.77 14.90 14.58
N MET A 142 5.43 15.03 13.42
CA MET A 142 4.74 15.13 12.12
C MET A 142 3.79 13.95 11.87
N PHE A 143 4.18 12.73 12.28
CA PHE A 143 3.30 11.56 12.20
C PHE A 143 2.08 11.67 13.11
N ASN A 144 2.26 12.16 14.33
CA ASN A 144 1.18 12.30 15.31
C ASN A 144 0.18 13.38 14.87
N ASP A 145 0.67 14.49 14.34
CA ASP A 145 -0.15 15.58 13.80
C ASP A 145 -0.99 15.08 12.62
N PHE A 146 -0.37 14.40 11.67
CA PHE A 146 -1.07 13.82 10.53
C PHE A 146 -2.12 12.78 10.95
N ALA A 147 -1.79 11.93 11.94
CA ALA A 147 -2.74 10.97 12.49
C ALA A 147 -3.94 11.65 13.17
N THR A 148 -3.71 12.81 13.80
CA THR A 148 -4.76 13.62 14.44
C THR A 148 -5.66 14.28 13.39
N GLN A 149 -5.07 14.88 12.35
CA GLN A 149 -5.81 15.45 11.21
C GLN A 149 -6.71 14.39 10.56
N LEU A 150 -6.18 13.21 10.27
CA LEU A 150 -6.95 12.09 9.70
C LEU A 150 -8.12 11.64 10.59
N LYS A 151 -7.98 11.70 11.91
CA LYS A 151 -9.07 11.37 12.84
C LYS A 151 -10.15 12.46 12.82
N THR A 152 -9.76 13.73 12.75
CA THR A 152 -10.68 14.87 12.68
C THR A 152 -11.46 14.87 11.37
N GLU A 153 -10.80 14.67 10.23
CA GLU A 153 -11.46 14.56 8.92
C GLU A 153 -12.48 13.41 8.88
N LYS A 154 -12.13 12.25 9.43
CA LYS A 154 -13.06 11.12 9.52
C LYS A 154 -14.26 11.43 10.42
N LYS A 155 -14.06 12.17 11.51
CA LYS A 155 -15.15 12.61 12.40
C LYS A 155 -16.06 13.65 11.76
N GLN A 156 -15.55 14.48 10.85
CA GLN A 156 -16.36 15.48 10.13
C GLN A 156 -17.10 14.88 8.93
N THR A 157 -16.52 13.91 8.23
CA THR A 157 -17.15 13.27 7.06
C THR A 157 -18.23 12.26 7.43
N ASN A 158 -18.08 11.52 8.54
CA ASN A 158 -19.08 10.56 9.01
C ASN A 158 -20.49 11.14 9.25
N PRO A 159 -20.68 12.28 9.96
CA PRO A 159 -22.00 12.86 10.17
C PRO A 159 -22.63 13.37 8.87
N VAL A 160 -21.85 14.00 7.98
CA VAL A 160 -22.35 14.53 6.70
C VAL A 160 -22.89 13.41 5.80
N VAL A 161 -22.17 12.30 5.68
CA VAL A 161 -22.64 11.14 4.89
C VAL A 161 -23.87 10.50 5.51
N ASN A 162 -23.96 10.48 6.85
CA ASN A 162 -25.11 9.93 7.55
C ASN A 162 -26.36 10.80 7.34
N ASP A 163 -26.22 12.13 7.41
CA ASP A 163 -27.33 13.07 7.18
C ASP A 163 -27.82 13.00 5.72
N ASP A 164 -26.90 12.92 4.74
CA ASP A 164 -27.26 12.73 3.33
C ASP A 164 -28.00 11.41 3.08
N LEU A 165 -27.61 10.34 3.77
CA LEU A 165 -28.30 9.05 3.67
C LEU A 165 -29.67 9.09 4.32
N VAL A 166 -29.81 9.72 5.49
CA VAL A 166 -31.10 9.90 6.19
C VAL A 166 -32.07 10.72 5.33
N ASN A 167 -31.58 11.80 4.70
CA ASN A 167 -32.39 12.61 3.81
C ASN A 167 -32.86 11.80 2.59
N LYS A 168 -31.96 11.04 1.95
CA LYS A 168 -32.34 10.17 0.82
C LYS A 168 -33.32 9.08 1.19
N VAL A 169 -33.17 8.47 2.38
CA VAL A 169 -34.13 7.46 2.87
C VAL A 169 -35.50 8.11 3.08
N SER A 170 -35.55 9.29 3.68
CA SER A 170 -36.80 10.03 3.88
C SER A 170 -37.50 10.38 2.56
N ASP A 171 -36.73 10.83 1.55
CA ASP A 171 -37.25 11.12 0.21
C ASP A 171 -37.80 9.86 -0.48
N LEU A 172 -37.10 8.73 -0.34
CA LEU A 172 -37.54 7.45 -0.90
C LEU A 172 -38.80 6.93 -0.20
N GLU A 173 -38.90 7.06 1.12
CA GLU A 173 -40.10 6.69 1.88
C GLU A 173 -41.31 7.54 1.48
N ALA A 174 -41.12 8.85 1.29
CA ALA A 174 -42.20 9.74 0.83
C ALA A 174 -42.69 9.33 -0.57
N ARG A 175 -41.76 9.07 -1.50
CA ARG A 175 -42.09 8.66 -2.86
C ARG A 175 -42.74 7.28 -2.92
N LEU A 176 -42.36 6.36 -2.05
CA LEU A 176 -42.99 5.04 -1.93
C LEU A 176 -44.44 5.17 -1.48
N LYS A 177 -44.71 6.04 -0.50
CA LYS A 177 -46.08 6.32 -0.03
C LYS A 177 -46.97 6.93 -1.11
N GLU A 178 -46.44 7.85 -1.92
CA GLU A 178 -47.14 8.40 -3.08
C GLU A 178 -47.51 7.31 -4.09
N LEU A 179 -46.56 6.44 -4.43
CA LEU A 179 -46.80 5.33 -5.36
C LEU A 179 -47.79 4.30 -4.81
N GLU A 180 -47.76 4.00 -3.51
CA GLU A 180 -48.75 3.13 -2.86
C GLU A 180 -50.15 3.74 -2.94
N GLN A 181 -50.27 5.05 -2.71
CA GLN A 181 -51.54 5.76 -2.81
C GLN A 181 -52.06 5.82 -4.25
N GLU A 182 -51.19 6.08 -5.23
CA GLU A 182 -51.53 6.04 -6.65
C GLU A 182 -52.01 4.64 -7.07
N ASN A 183 -51.30 3.59 -6.66
CA ASN A 183 -51.67 2.20 -6.95
C ASN A 183 -53.02 1.83 -6.30
N ALA A 184 -53.28 2.27 -5.06
CA ALA A 184 -54.57 2.09 -4.40
C ALA A 184 -55.72 2.78 -5.16
N ASN A 185 -55.47 4.00 -5.67
CA ASN A 185 -56.44 4.72 -6.49
C ASN A 185 -56.71 4.02 -7.82
N LEU A 186 -55.67 3.54 -8.51
CA LEU A 186 -55.79 2.78 -9.76
C LEU A 186 -56.57 1.48 -9.55
N ARG A 187 -56.32 0.74 -8.47
CA ARG A 187 -57.08 -0.46 -8.12
C ARG A 187 -58.57 -0.17 -7.91
N ARG A 188 -58.91 0.91 -7.21
CA ARG A 188 -60.31 1.34 -7.06
C ARG A 188 -60.95 1.74 -8.40
N GLN A 189 -60.21 2.39 -9.29
CA GLN A 189 -60.71 2.74 -10.62
C GLN A 189 -60.98 1.49 -11.46
N LEU A 190 -60.11 0.49 -11.38
CA LEU A 190 -60.31 -0.81 -12.03
C LEU A 190 -61.50 -1.58 -11.45
N GLU A 191 -61.69 -1.59 -10.14
CA GLU A 191 -62.86 -2.22 -9.50
C GLU A 191 -64.18 -1.53 -9.87
N ASN A 192 -64.16 -0.21 -10.11
CA ASN A 192 -65.33 0.57 -10.52
C ASN A 192 -65.59 0.53 -12.04
N HIS A 193 -64.71 -0.10 -12.82
CA HIS A 193 -64.96 -0.46 -14.21
C HIS A 193 -65.32 -1.95 -14.27
N PRO A 194 -66.63 -2.31 -14.31
CA PRO A 194 -66.99 -3.69 -14.57
C PRO A 194 -66.39 -4.07 -15.91
N THR A 195 -65.66 -5.19 -15.92
CA THR A 195 -65.21 -5.88 -17.11
C THR A 195 -66.34 -5.89 -18.13
N LEU A 196 -66.14 -5.23 -19.27
CA LEU A 196 -66.82 -5.62 -20.50
C LEU A 196 -66.24 -6.99 -20.87
N GLU A 197 -66.68 -8.02 -20.16
CA GLU A 197 -66.58 -9.39 -20.63
C GLU A 197 -67.48 -9.54 -21.85
N ALA A 198 -66.87 -10.11 -22.88
CA ALA A 198 -67.42 -10.61 -24.13
C ALA A 198 -68.96 -10.74 -24.21
N ALA A 199 -69.53 -10.06 -25.20
CA ALA A 199 -70.68 -10.51 -25.99
C ALA A 199 -70.49 -10.07 -27.45
#